data_AF-A0A6A0A6Z3-F1
#
_entry.id   AF-A0A6A0A6Z3-F1
#
_cell.length_a   1.000
_cell.length_b   1.000
_cell.length_c   1.000
_cell.angle_alpha   90.00
_cell.angle_beta   90.00
_cell.angle_gamma   90.00
#
_symmetry.space_group_name_H-M   'P 1'
#
loop_
_entity.id
_entity.type
_entity.pdbx_description
1 polymer ?
#
loop_
_entity_poly.entity_id
_entity_poly.type
_entity_poly.pdbx_seq_one_letter_code
_entity_poly.pdbx_strand_id
1 'polypeptide(L)' 'MVAHYVGLTGLDAVKLLDIDRLGMNAEVVRKGQTIQLRLPFVRPAEDRKGVKEAIVEMTRASRAATARSSST' A
#
# COMPACT_ATOMS: atom_id res chain seq x y z
N MET A 1 -2.20 -4.81 1.58
CA MET A 1 -1.38 -3.90 0.76
C MET A 1 -0.45 -3.08 1.63
N VAL A 2 -0.96 -2.12 2.42
CA VAL A 2 -0.11 -1.26 3.26
C VAL A 2 0.73 -2.05 4.28
N ALA A 3 0.14 -3.01 4.99
CA ALA A 3 0.86 -3.89 5.91
C ALA A 3 2.00 -4.71 5.23
N HIS A 4 1.83 -5.07 3.96
CA HIS A 4 2.83 -5.83 3.21
C HIS A 4 4.02 -4.96 2.79
N TYR A 5 3.75 -3.76 2.26
CA TYR A 5 4.81 -2.86 1.77
C TYR A 5 5.52 -2.08 2.89
N VAL A 6 4.84 -1.82 4.01
CA VAL A 6 5.44 -1.10 5.15
C VAL A 6 5.96 -2.08 6.21
N GLY A 7 5.64 -3.38 6.10
CA GLY A 7 6.02 -4.39 7.10
C GLY A 7 5.33 -4.20 8.46
N LEU A 8 4.30 -3.36 8.54
CA LEU A 8 3.56 -3.10 9.77
C LEU A 8 2.38 -4.05 9.90
N THR A 9 2.43 -4.91 10.93
CA THR A 9 1.32 -5.78 11.33
C THR A 9 0.49 -5.14 12.44
N GLY A 10 -0.82 -5.43 12.44
CA GLY A 10 -1.77 -4.91 13.42
C GLY A 10 -2.07 -3.41 13.25
N LEU A 11 -2.40 -3.00 12.03
CA LEU A 11 -2.94 -1.66 11.77
C LEU A 11 -4.43 -1.64 12.11
N ASP A 12 -4.86 -0.64 12.86
CA ASP A 12 -6.26 -0.47 13.29
C ASP A 12 -7.09 0.17 12.17
N ALA A 13 -6.51 1.18 11.51
CA ALA A 13 -7.13 1.87 10.39
C ALA A 13 -6.10 2.31 9.36
N VAL A 14 -6.55 2.46 8.11
CA VAL A 14 -5.77 3.00 7.01
C VAL A 14 -6.65 3.99 6.26
N LYS A 15 -6.16 5.22 6.11
CA LYS A 15 -6.80 6.29 5.35
C LYS A 15 -5.88 6.68 4.21
N LEU A 16 -6.39 6.60 2.99
CA LEU A 16 -5.65 7.12 1.84
C LEU A 16 -5.79 8.65 1.82
N LEU A 17 -4.67 9.36 1.77
CA LEU A 17 -4.67 10.83 1.76
C LEU A 17 -4.61 11.36 0.33
N ASP A 18 -3.58 10.98 -0.41
CA ASP A 18 -3.34 11.49 -1.75
C ASP A 18 -2.62 10.46 -2.63
N ILE A 19 -2.75 10.61 -3.94
CA ILE A 19 -2.12 9.75 -4.93
C ILE A 19 -1.39 10.64 -5.94
N ASP A 20 -0.09 10.39 -6.10
CA ASP A 20 0.74 11.08 -7.08
C ASP A 20 1.31 10.09 -8.11
N ARG A 21 2.07 10.62 -9.08
CA ARG A 21 2.71 9.83 -10.15
C ARG A 21 3.70 8.79 -9.62
N LEU A 22 4.28 9.01 -8.45
CA LEU A 22 5.36 8.19 -7.89
C LEU A 22 4.86 7.24 -6.80
N GLY A 23 3.66 7.43 -6.28
CA GLY A 23 3.12 6.62 -5.20
C GLY A 23 1.85 7.18 -4.57
N MET A 24 1.59 6.72 -3.36
CA MET A 24 0.41 7.08 -2.58
C MET A 24 0.83 7.50 -1.18
N ASN A 25 0.25 8.59 -0.69
CA ASN A 25 0.35 8.97 0.71
C ASN A 25 -0.84 8.36 1.45
N ALA A 26 -0.55 7.62 2.52
CA ALA A 26 -1.55 7.04 3.38
C ALA A 26 -1.25 7.38 4.84
N GLU A 27 -2.29 7.52 5.62
CA GLU A 27 -2.25 7.65 7.05
C GLU A 27 -2.72 6.34 7.66
N VAL A 28 -1.98 5.83 8.64
CA VAL A 28 -2.34 4.60 9.34
C VAL A 28 -2.45 4.85 10.82
N VAL A 29 -3.43 4.21 11.44
CA VAL A 29 -3.57 4.19 12.89
C VAL A 29 -3.08 2.84 13.38
N ARG A 30 -2.16 2.87 14.34
CA ARG A 30 -1.63 1.68 15.00
C ARG A 30 -1.48 1.94 16.49
N LYS A 31 -2.14 1.12 17.32
CA LYS A 31 -2.11 1.24 18.79
C LYS A 31 -2.49 2.65 19.26
N GLY A 32 -3.45 3.28 18.57
CA GLY A 32 -3.89 4.64 18.84
C GLY A 32 -2.93 5.75 18.38
N GLN A 33 -1.83 5.42 17.70
CA GLN A 33 -0.94 6.40 17.08
C GLN A 33 -1.23 6.54 15.59
N THR A 34 -1.31 7.77 15.12
CA THR A 34 -1.47 8.11 13.71
C THR A 34 -0.11 8.35 13.07
N ILE A 35 0.21 7.57 12.03
CA ILE A 35 1.49 7.62 11.32
C ILE A 35 1.19 7.88 9.84
N GLN A 36 1.80 8.91 9.28
CA GLN A 36 1.75 9.16 7.83
C GLN A 36 2.89 8.41 7.15
N LEU A 37 2.56 7.73 6.06
CA LEU A 37 3.49 6.91 5.30
C LEU A 37 3.29 7.09 3.81
N ARG A 38 4.40 6.92 3.08
CA ARG A 38 4.44 7.01 1.64
C ARG A 38 4.69 5.64 1.05
N LEU A 39 3.80 5.21 0.16
CA LEU A 39 3.85 3.95 -0.57
C LEU A 39 4.32 4.23 -2.00
N PRO A 40 5.59 4.01 -2.32
CA PRO A 40 6.09 4.19 -3.68
C PRO A 40 5.45 3.17 -4.63
N PHE A 41 5.10 3.59 -5.84
CA PHE A 41 4.71 2.70 -6.91
C PHE A 41 5.91 1.94 -7.46
N VAL A 42 5.68 0.70 -7.89
CA VAL A 42 6.71 -0.13 -8.55
C VAL A 42 7.13 0.47 -9.90
N ARG A 43 6.21 1.21 -10.55
CA ARG A 43 6.45 1.95 -11.79
C ARG A 43 5.85 3.36 -11.72
N PRO A 44 6.49 4.37 -12.33
CA PRO A 44 5.91 5.70 -12.45
C PRO A 44 4.59 5.65 -13.22
N ALA A 45 3.55 6.26 -12.68
CA ALA A 45 2.22 6.27 -13.26
C ALA A 45 1.94 7.61 -13.95
N GLU A 46 2.32 7.74 -15.21
CA GLU A 46 2.24 9.01 -15.96
C GLU A 46 0.81 9.43 -16.29
N ASP A 47 -0.09 8.45 -16.46
CA ASP A 47 -1.50 8.66 -16.77
C ASP A 47 -2.43 8.05 -15.71
N ARG A 48 -3.68 8.54 -15.66
CA ARG A 48 -4.74 8.01 -14.78
C ARG A 48 -4.96 6.49 -14.95
N LYS A 49 -4.74 5.97 -16.15
CA LYS A 49 -4.79 4.52 -16.42
C LYS A 49 -3.63 3.80 -15.72
N GLY A 50 -2.41 4.33 -15.84
CA GLY A 50 -1.23 3.79 -15.17
C GLY A 50 -1.36 3.76 -13.65
N VAL A 51 -1.98 4.78 -13.05
CA VAL A 51 -2.22 4.82 -11.59
C VAL A 51 -3.11 3.66 -11.17
N LYS A 52 -4.22 3.43 -11.88
CA LYS A 52 -5.13 2.31 -11.58
C LYS A 52 -4.44 0.97 -11.74
N GLU A 53 -3.68 0.79 -12.83
CA GLU A 53 -2.95 -0.45 -13.05
C GLU A 53 -1.90 -0.69 -11.95
N ALA A 54 -1.14 0.33 -11.54
CA ALA A 54 -0.17 0.24 -10.46
C ALA A 54 -0.82 -0.16 -9.13
N ILE A 55 -1.96 0.43 -8.77
CA ILE A 55 -2.70 0.06 -7.55
C ILE A 55 -3.19 -1.39 -7.62
N VAL A 56 -3.74 -1.82 -8.76
CA VAL A 56 -4.21 -3.20 -8.96
C VAL A 56 -3.05 -4.19 -8.88
N GLU A 57 -1.93 -3.87 -9.51
CA GLU A 57 -0.71 -4.68 -9.50
C GLU A 57 -0.13 -4.81 -8.08
N MET A 58 0.00 -3.70 -7.34
CA MET A 58 0.42 -3.72 -5.94
C MET A 58 -0.53 -4.50 -5.04
N THR A 59 -1.84 -4.41 -5.29
CA THR A 59 -2.85 -5.17 -4.54
C THR A 59 -2.73 -6.67 -4.81
N ARG A 60 -2.56 -7.07 -6.08
CA ARG A 60 -2.35 -8.47 -6.46
C ARG A 60 -1.05 -9.02 -5.88
N ALA A 61 0.05 -8.28 -5.99
CA ALA A 61 1.34 -8.66 -5.42
C ALA A 61 1.26 -8.85 -3.90
N SER A 62 0.58 -7.94 -3.19
CA SER A 62 0.35 -8.06 -1.75
C SER A 62 -0.45 -9.31 -1.39
N ARG A 63 -1.54 -9.59 -2.11
CA ARG A 63 -2.34 -10.81 -1.88
C ARG A 63 -1.51 -12.08 -2.11
N ALA A 64 -0.73 -12.13 -3.19
CA ALA A 64 0.13 -13.26 -3.50
C ALA A 64 1.26 -13.47 -2.47
N ALA A 65 1.79 -12.38 -1.89
CA ALA A 65 2.79 -12.45 -0.83
C ALA A 65 2.19 -12.88 0.52
N THR A 66 0.98 -12.41 0.86
CA THR A 66 0.24 -12.89 2.03
C THR A 66 -0.09 -14.39 1.90
N ALA A 67 -0.50 -14.86 0.72
CA ALA A 67 -0.77 -16.28 0.46
C ALA A 67 0.50 -17.16 0.56
N ARG A 68 1.67 -16.62 0.25
CA ARG A 68 2.96 -17.32 0.45
C ARG A 68 3.44 -17.36 1.90
N SER A 69 2.98 -16.45 2.74
CA SER A 69 3.37 -16.42 4.17
C SER A 69 2.50 -17.34 5.05
N SER A 70 1.43 -17.92 4.51
CA SER A 70 0.53 -18.84 5.22
C SER A 70 0.80 -20.33 4.95
N SER A 71 1.94 -20.67 4.32
CA SER A 71 2.32 -22.04 3.98
C SER A 71 3.63 -22.49 4.65
N THR A 72 3.90 -22.04 5.87
CA THR A 72 5.00 -22.54 6.72
C THR A 72 4.53 -22.57 8.15
#